data_AF-A0A0C4DM21-F1
#
_entry.id   AF-A0A0C4DM21-F1
#
_cell.length_a   1.000
_cell.length_b   1.000
_cell.length_c   1.000
_cell.angle_alpha   90.00
_cell.angle_beta   90.00
_cell.angle_gamma   90.00
#
_symmetry.space_group_name_H-M   'P 1'
#
loop_
_entity.id
_entity.type
_entity.pdbx_description
1 polymer ?
#
loop_
_entity_poly.entity_id
_entity_poly.type
_entity_poly.pdbx_seq_one_letter_code
_entity_poly.pdbx_strand_id
1 'polypeptide(L)'
;MAPKLLSKAGLIWSFFVYTLGQAFGFFRRTRALKKRLKRQEAAIKQKEKQAAAAAATTSQPPRNIVVVGASFAGYYAAQQLAAGLPSDSPIPRRRGRGLRDLGVEVVLNERAAVDADGRVVTLRSGRKIECDLFISCVGQRPSSNILADLSPTSISASGHVRVLPTLQVADASLPNVFACGDVADTGTTNPNARAAVKQSIVVADNILAMILGGGSGDEQQQQQQQELPAKYEPHWADGLIKLTIGLEKSVIHFGDENTEFFWHAKDKDIALKADGAWKHFSAVPFEDTTDQLAQYRQAS
;
A
#
# COMPACT_ATOMS: atom_id res chain seq x y z
N MET A 1 40.30 -10.85 15.02
CA MET A 1 39.98 -9.62 14.28
C MET A 1 38.60 -9.14 14.73
N ALA A 2 38.50 -7.94 15.28
CA ALA A 2 37.22 -7.35 15.66
C ALA A 2 36.47 -6.84 14.40
N PRO A 3 35.13 -7.01 14.29
CA PRO A 3 34.37 -6.49 13.17
C PRO A 3 34.44 -4.96 13.17
N LYS A 4 34.99 -4.38 12.10
CA LYS A 4 35.01 -2.93 11.85
C LYS A 4 33.58 -2.52 11.45
N LEU A 5 32.94 -1.65 12.25
CA LEU A 5 31.64 -1.07 11.90
C LEU A 5 31.82 -0.15 10.67
N LEU A 6 31.31 -0.58 9.50
CA LEU A 6 31.13 0.29 8.34
C LEU A 6 29.93 1.24 8.59
N SER A 7 30.03 2.44 8.01
CA SER A 7 29.04 3.51 8.13
C SER A 7 27.63 3.07 7.73
N LYS A 8 26.71 3.15 8.70
CA LYS A 8 25.25 2.95 8.66
C LYS A 8 24.62 2.98 7.25
N ALA A 9 24.17 1.83 6.76
CA ALA A 9 23.24 1.74 5.64
C ALA A 9 21.82 2.14 6.10
N GLY A 10 21.12 2.95 5.29
CA GLY A 10 19.78 3.43 5.58
C GLY A 10 18.77 2.83 4.60
N LEU A 11 17.82 2.05 5.12
CA LEU A 11 16.66 1.55 4.36
C LEU A 11 15.45 2.43 4.67
N ILE A 12 14.82 2.99 3.64
CA ILE A 12 13.55 3.71 3.78
C ILE A 12 12.43 2.79 3.30
N TRP A 13 11.64 2.28 4.24
CA TRP A 13 10.47 1.43 3.98
C TRP A 13 9.26 1.96 4.77
N SER A 14 8.05 1.83 4.22
CA SER A 14 6.81 2.35 4.81
C SER A 14 6.32 1.59 6.07
N PHE A 15 7.05 0.57 6.54
CA PHE A 15 6.91 0.01 7.89
C PHE A 15 8.29 -0.24 8.51
N PHE A 16 8.60 0.44 9.60
CA PHE A 16 9.89 0.36 10.31
C PHE A 16 9.78 -0.70 11.42
N VAL A 17 10.38 -1.88 11.24
CA VAL A 17 10.75 -2.75 12.37
C VAL A 17 12.08 -3.43 12.08
N TYR A 18 13.13 -3.01 12.79
CA TYR A 18 14.04 -3.98 13.40
C TYR A 18 14.68 -3.38 14.66
N THR A 19 14.49 -4.09 15.77
CA THR A 19 15.16 -3.91 17.06
C THR A 19 15.96 -5.17 17.36
N LEU A 20 17.27 -5.07 17.58
CA LEU A 20 18.08 -5.86 18.52
C LEU A 20 19.33 -5.00 18.81
N GLY A 21 19.40 -4.29 19.95
CA GLY A 21 20.17 -4.69 21.13
C GLY A 21 21.68 -4.73 20.82
N GLN A 22 22.48 -3.67 21.01
CA GLN A 22 22.95 -3.11 22.27
C GLN A 22 23.30 -1.60 22.12
N ALA A 23 23.42 -0.91 23.24
CA ALA A 23 23.40 0.55 23.41
C ALA A 23 24.52 1.38 22.72
N PHE A 24 24.20 2.69 22.57
CA PHE A 24 25.01 3.84 22.11
C PHE A 24 25.34 3.88 20.60
N GLY A 25 25.15 4.96 19.85
CA GLY A 25 24.76 6.34 20.10
C GLY A 25 25.34 7.17 18.95
N PHE A 26 24.49 7.88 18.18
CA PHE A 26 24.74 9.12 17.41
C PHE A 26 23.75 9.22 16.25
N PHE A 27 22.57 9.74 16.56
CA PHE A 27 21.93 10.78 15.77
C PHE A 27 21.28 11.68 16.81
N ARG A 28 21.70 12.95 16.88
CA ARG A 28 20.88 13.99 17.51
C ARG A 28 19.57 14.00 16.74
N ARG A 29 18.61 13.20 17.21
CA ARG A 29 17.21 13.26 16.78
C ARG A 29 16.79 14.70 17.03
N THR A 30 16.74 15.51 15.98
CA THR A 30 16.30 16.90 16.11
C THR A 30 14.92 16.85 16.77
N ARG A 31 14.76 17.62 17.85
CA ARG A 31 13.49 17.71 18.61
C ARG A 31 12.32 17.99 17.65
N ALA A 32 12.60 18.66 16.53
CA ALA A 32 11.71 18.90 15.40
C ALA A 32 11.19 17.62 14.73
N LEU A 33 12.04 16.66 14.37
CA LEU A 33 11.62 15.43 13.68
C LEU A 33 10.74 14.55 14.58
N LYS A 34 11.12 14.36 15.85
CA LYS A 34 10.28 13.68 16.85
C LYS A 34 8.94 14.38 17.04
N LYS A 35 8.93 15.72 17.10
CA LYS A 35 7.71 16.52 17.24
C LYS A 35 6.82 16.39 16.00
N ARG A 36 7.41 16.29 14.81
CA ARG A 36 6.69 16.16 13.53
C ARG A 36 6.08 14.77 13.36
N LEU A 37 6.82 13.70 13.66
CA LEU A 37 6.29 12.32 13.72
C LEU A 37 5.15 12.19 14.74
N LYS A 38 5.37 12.69 15.96
CA LYS A 38 4.34 12.64 17.02
C LYS A 38 3.08 13.44 16.65
N ARG A 39 3.22 14.53 15.90
CA ARG A 39 2.09 15.29 15.34
C ARG A 39 1.37 14.53 14.23
N GLN A 40 2.10 13.84 13.35
CA GLN A 40 1.50 12.99 12.31
C GLN A 40 0.76 11.80 12.92
N GLU A 41 1.36 11.09 13.87
CA GLU A 41 0.71 9.99 14.60
C GLU A 41 -0.54 10.45 15.35
N ALA A 42 -0.47 11.63 16.01
CA ALA A 42 -1.63 12.21 16.68
C ALA A 42 -2.74 12.60 15.68
N ALA A 43 -2.38 13.15 14.52
CA ALA A 43 -3.34 13.50 13.48
C ALA A 43 -3.99 12.25 12.86
N ILE A 44 -3.24 11.16 12.68
CA ILE A 44 -3.77 9.88 12.20
C ILE A 44 -4.73 9.28 13.24
N LYS A 45 -4.31 9.16 14.50
CA LYS A 45 -5.18 8.67 15.58
C LYS A 45 -6.44 9.51 15.76
N GLN A 46 -6.32 10.83 15.58
CA GLN A 46 -7.47 11.72 15.67
C GLN A 46 -8.43 11.56 14.49
N LYS A 47 -7.91 11.37 13.26
CA LYS A 47 -8.73 11.02 12.10
C LYS A 47 -9.42 9.66 12.25
N GLU A 48 -8.72 8.65 12.74
CA GLU A 48 -9.30 7.32 13.02
C GLU A 48 -10.40 7.40 14.10
N LYS A 49 -10.14 8.14 15.19
CA LYS A 49 -11.13 8.36 16.26
C LYS A 49 -12.34 9.16 15.77
N GLN A 50 -12.14 10.15 14.90
CA GLN A 50 -13.22 10.91 14.28
C GLN A 50 -14.04 10.04 13.32
N ALA A 51 -13.40 9.20 12.50
CA ALA A 51 -14.08 8.25 11.62
C ALA A 51 -14.90 7.21 12.41
N ALA A 52 -14.34 6.67 13.50
CA ALA A 52 -15.05 5.73 14.38
C ALA A 52 -16.22 6.40 15.14
N ALA A 53 -16.05 7.65 15.60
CA ALA A 53 -17.12 8.41 16.25
C ALA A 53 -18.23 8.79 15.27
N ALA A 54 -17.88 9.15 14.03
CA ALA A 54 -18.84 9.42 12.96
C ALA A 54 -19.68 8.17 12.63
N ALA A 55 -19.04 6.99 12.55
CA ALA A 55 -19.72 5.72 12.34
C ALA A 55 -20.62 5.28 13.52
N ALA A 56 -20.31 5.70 14.75
CA ALA A 56 -21.07 5.37 15.96
C ALA A 56 -22.25 6.32 16.24
N THR A 57 -22.37 7.45 15.53
CA THR A 57 -23.41 8.47 15.79
C THR A 57 -24.71 8.23 15.00
N THR A 58 -24.68 7.39 13.96
CA THR A 58 -25.84 7.08 13.13
C THR A 58 -26.63 5.90 13.69
N SER A 59 -27.75 6.18 14.36
CA SER A 59 -28.71 5.15 14.81
C SER A 59 -29.56 4.54 13.69
N GLN A 60 -29.34 4.99 12.45
CA GLN A 60 -30.01 4.53 11.23
C GLN A 60 -28.95 3.96 10.27
N PRO A 61 -29.27 2.89 9.52
CA PRO A 61 -28.34 2.35 8.53
C PRO A 61 -27.99 3.42 7.48
N PRO A 62 -26.72 3.48 7.01
CA PRO A 62 -26.28 4.50 6.06
C PRO A 62 -27.11 4.42 4.78
N ARG A 63 -27.69 5.55 4.37
CA ARG A 63 -28.57 5.63 3.19
C ARG A 63 -27.78 5.99 1.93
N ASN A 64 -26.73 6.79 2.08
CA ASN A 64 -25.91 7.28 0.98
C ASN A 64 -24.44 6.84 1.13
N ILE A 65 -24.03 5.87 0.29
CA ILE A 65 -22.65 5.39 0.22
C ILE A 65 -21.97 6.02 -1.01
N VAL A 66 -20.84 6.69 -0.81
CA VAL A 66 -20.05 7.29 -1.90
C VAL A 66 -18.70 6.59 -1.99
N VAL A 67 -18.46 5.94 -3.13
CA VAL A 67 -17.18 5.31 -3.47
C VAL A 67 -16.41 6.23 -4.41
N VAL A 68 -15.23 6.68 -4.00
CA VAL A 68 -14.38 7.55 -4.82
C VAL A 68 -13.18 6.78 -5.35
N GLY A 69 -13.08 6.70 -6.68
CA GLY A 69 -12.00 6.00 -7.38
C GLY A 69 -12.56 4.90 -8.26
N ALA A 70 -12.81 5.20 -9.54
CA ALA A 70 -13.42 4.26 -10.49
C ALA A 70 -12.41 3.26 -11.09
N SER A 71 -11.25 3.08 -10.46
CA SER A 71 -10.33 1.99 -10.79
C SER A 71 -10.90 0.66 -10.29
N PHE A 72 -10.15 -0.42 -10.49
CA PHE A 72 -10.54 -1.78 -10.13
C PHE A 72 -11.17 -1.90 -8.74
N ALA A 73 -10.51 -1.38 -7.70
CA ALA A 73 -10.98 -1.46 -6.33
C ALA A 73 -12.35 -0.81 -6.13
N GLY A 74 -12.55 0.42 -6.62
CA GLY A 74 -13.82 1.12 -6.41
C GLY A 74 -14.94 0.65 -7.31
N TYR A 75 -14.67 0.21 -8.54
CA TYR A 75 -15.68 -0.42 -9.40
C TYR A 75 -16.28 -1.66 -8.72
N TYR A 76 -15.44 -2.56 -8.24
CA TYR A 76 -15.90 -3.80 -7.62
C TYR A 76 -16.50 -3.57 -6.23
N ALA A 77 -15.95 -2.65 -5.43
CA ALA A 77 -16.58 -2.25 -4.17
C ALA A 77 -18.01 -1.76 -4.42
N ALA A 78 -18.22 -0.87 -5.40
CA ALA A 78 -19.54 -0.38 -5.76
C ALA A 78 -20.46 -1.49 -6.29
N GLN A 79 -19.95 -2.38 -7.15
CA GLN A 79 -20.74 -3.47 -7.72
C GLN A 79 -21.25 -4.43 -6.63
N GLN A 80 -20.41 -4.73 -5.64
CA GLN A 80 -20.72 -5.70 -4.60
C GLN A 80 -21.61 -5.13 -3.50
N LEU A 81 -21.38 -3.87 -3.13
CA LEU A 81 -22.31 -3.14 -2.29
C LEU A 81 -23.69 -3.11 -2.95
N ALA A 82 -23.77 -2.73 -4.22
CA ALA A 82 -25.04 -2.69 -4.94
C ALA A 82 -25.68 -4.09 -5.07
N ALA A 83 -24.90 -5.14 -5.34
CA ALA A 83 -25.42 -6.50 -5.43
C ALA A 83 -25.94 -7.03 -4.09
N GLY A 84 -25.23 -6.74 -2.99
CA GLY A 84 -25.52 -7.21 -1.63
C GLY A 84 -26.62 -6.44 -0.89
N LEU A 85 -27.11 -5.32 -1.43
CA LEU A 85 -28.27 -4.62 -0.86
C LEU A 85 -29.52 -5.54 -0.93
N PRO A 86 -30.42 -5.49 0.07
CA PRO A 86 -31.60 -6.33 0.08
C PRO A 86 -32.58 -5.95 -1.05
N SER A 87 -33.45 -6.89 -1.42
CA SER A 87 -34.36 -6.77 -2.56
C SER A 87 -35.45 -5.69 -2.38
N ASP A 88 -35.69 -5.25 -1.16
CA ASP A 88 -36.61 -4.17 -0.79
C ASP A 88 -35.96 -2.78 -0.84
N SER A 89 -34.67 -2.69 -1.20
CA SER A 89 -33.97 -1.43 -1.34
C SER A 89 -34.65 -0.53 -2.40
N PRO A 90 -34.72 0.79 -2.19
CA PRO A 90 -35.39 1.74 -3.10
C PRO A 90 -34.65 1.93 -4.44
N ILE A 91 -33.62 1.13 -4.72
CA ILE A 91 -32.75 1.25 -5.87
C ILE A 91 -33.33 0.42 -7.03
N PRO A 92 -33.75 1.05 -8.14
CA PRO A 92 -34.30 0.33 -9.28
C PRO A 92 -33.20 -0.50 -9.96
N ARG A 93 -33.33 -1.84 -9.89
CA ARG A 93 -32.41 -2.76 -10.56
C ARG A 93 -32.97 -3.19 -11.91
N ARG A 94 -32.15 -3.05 -12.95
CA ARG A 94 -32.40 -3.62 -14.28
C ARG A 94 -31.63 -4.93 -14.42
N ARG A 95 -32.10 -5.82 -15.29
CA ARG A 95 -31.32 -7.01 -15.68
C ARG A 95 -30.09 -6.54 -16.46
N GLY A 96 -28.93 -6.59 -15.81
CA GLY A 96 -27.64 -6.20 -16.36
C GLY A 96 -26.53 -6.40 -15.33
N ARG A 97 -25.27 -6.25 -15.75
CA ARG A 97 -24.09 -6.36 -14.86
C ARG A 97 -23.36 -5.03 -14.67
N GLY A 98 -23.79 -3.96 -15.35
CA GLY A 98 -23.20 -2.64 -15.22
C GLY A 98 -23.63 -1.96 -13.92
N LEU A 99 -22.77 -1.11 -13.36
CA LEU A 99 -23.08 -0.34 -12.13
C LEU A 99 -24.40 0.45 -12.26
N ARG A 100 -24.66 1.05 -13.43
CA ARG A 100 -25.92 1.76 -13.70
C ARG A 100 -27.13 0.83 -13.72
N ASP A 101 -26.98 -0.42 -14.18
CA ASP A 101 -28.05 -1.42 -14.17
C ASP A 101 -28.39 -1.87 -12.75
N LEU A 102 -27.38 -1.87 -11.87
CA LEU A 102 -27.54 -2.10 -10.43
C LEU A 102 -28.07 -0.87 -9.69
N GLY A 103 -28.41 0.21 -10.41
CA GLY A 103 -28.93 1.46 -9.88
C GLY A 103 -27.91 2.33 -9.15
N VAL A 104 -26.61 2.08 -9.38
CA VAL A 104 -25.53 2.95 -8.89
C VAL A 104 -25.45 4.20 -9.78
N GLU A 105 -25.47 5.38 -9.15
CA GLU A 105 -25.14 6.63 -9.83
C GLU A 105 -23.64 6.66 -10.14
N VAL A 106 -23.28 6.62 -11.42
CA VAL A 106 -21.89 6.68 -11.87
C VAL A 106 -21.56 8.09 -12.35
N VAL A 107 -20.67 8.76 -11.62
CA VAL A 107 -20.13 10.08 -11.93
C VAL A 107 -18.70 9.93 -12.44
N LEU A 108 -18.46 10.26 -13.71
CA LEU A 108 -17.15 10.15 -14.37
C LEU A 108 -16.55 11.55 -14.59
N ASN A 109 -15.25 11.59 -14.93
CA ASN A 109 -14.49 12.81 -15.23
C ASN A 109 -14.43 13.85 -14.09
N GLU A 110 -14.75 13.43 -12.87
CA GLU A 110 -14.73 14.27 -11.68
C GLU A 110 -13.55 13.93 -10.78
N ARG A 111 -13.05 14.94 -10.06
CA ARG A 111 -12.20 14.74 -8.88
C ARG A 111 -13.06 15.04 -7.67
N ALA A 112 -12.89 14.25 -6.62
CA ALA A 112 -13.66 14.39 -5.39
C ALA A 112 -12.72 14.71 -4.23
N ALA A 113 -13.13 15.65 -3.39
CA ALA A 113 -12.54 15.91 -2.09
C ALA A 113 -13.63 15.71 -1.03
N VAL A 114 -13.28 15.06 0.07
CA VAL A 114 -14.18 14.90 1.21
C VAL A 114 -13.85 15.95 2.28
N ASP A 115 -14.87 16.44 2.96
CA ASP A 115 -14.70 17.31 4.12
C ASP A 115 -14.03 16.58 5.30
N ALA A 116 -13.70 17.33 6.36
CA ALA A 116 -12.99 16.78 7.51
C ALA A 116 -13.83 15.73 8.27
N ASP A 117 -15.16 15.86 8.21
CA ASP A 117 -16.11 15.00 8.91
C ASP A 117 -16.49 13.75 8.11
N GLY A 118 -16.07 13.63 6.85
CA GLY A 118 -16.37 12.46 6.01
C GLY A 118 -17.81 12.41 5.52
N ARG A 119 -18.51 13.56 5.52
CA ARG A 119 -19.97 13.66 5.30
C ARG A 119 -20.35 14.34 4.00
N VAL A 120 -19.47 15.16 3.43
CA VAL A 120 -19.75 15.86 2.18
C VAL A 120 -18.60 15.65 1.20
N VAL A 121 -18.92 15.04 0.07
CA VAL A 121 -18.03 14.91 -1.07
C VAL A 121 -18.26 16.07 -2.02
N THR A 122 -17.25 16.92 -2.18
CA THR A 122 -17.25 18.02 -3.15
C THR A 122 -16.52 17.61 -4.42
N LEU A 123 -17.21 17.66 -5.54
CA LEU A 123 -16.66 17.38 -6.86
C LEU A 123 -15.95 18.62 -7.43
N ARG A 124 -15.12 18.43 -8.46
CA ARG A 124 -14.39 19.52 -9.13
C ARG A 124 -15.34 20.54 -9.75
N SER A 125 -16.48 20.08 -10.27
CA SER A 125 -17.55 20.95 -10.77
C SER A 125 -18.21 21.82 -9.69
N GLY A 126 -17.92 21.59 -8.41
CA GLY A 126 -18.57 22.26 -7.28
C GLY A 126 -19.83 21.55 -6.77
N ARG A 127 -20.29 20.49 -7.46
CA ARG A 127 -21.39 19.64 -6.96
C ARG A 127 -21.01 19.04 -5.61
N LYS A 128 -21.88 19.18 -4.62
CA LYS A 128 -21.75 18.59 -3.29
C LYS A 128 -22.69 17.40 -3.16
N ILE A 129 -22.17 16.30 -2.61
CA ILE A 129 -22.90 15.06 -2.40
C ILE A 129 -22.77 14.72 -0.92
N GLU A 130 -23.89 14.64 -0.22
CA GLU A 130 -23.92 14.16 1.17
C GLU A 130 -23.70 12.64 1.20
N CYS A 131 -22.83 12.18 2.09
CA CYS A 131 -22.50 10.78 2.28
C CYS A 131 -22.57 10.40 3.75
N ASP A 132 -23.24 9.29 4.05
CA ASP A 132 -23.21 8.66 5.37
C ASP A 132 -21.99 7.75 5.51
N LEU A 133 -21.56 7.16 4.39
CA LEU A 133 -20.37 6.32 4.30
C LEU A 133 -19.52 6.72 3.10
N PHE A 134 -18.29 7.17 3.38
CA PHE A 134 -17.29 7.50 2.39
C PHE A 134 -16.27 6.37 2.26
N ILE A 135 -16.11 5.82 1.05
CA ILE A 135 -15.11 4.78 0.74
C ILE A 135 -14.11 5.36 -0.25
N SER A 136 -12.87 5.53 0.20
CA SER A 136 -11.78 6.03 -0.65
C SER A 136 -11.05 4.87 -1.32
N CYS A 137 -11.17 4.80 -2.65
CA CYS A 137 -10.46 3.87 -3.53
C CYS A 137 -9.49 4.62 -4.47
N VAL A 138 -8.95 5.75 -4.01
CA VAL A 138 -7.96 6.55 -4.77
C VAL A 138 -6.54 6.04 -4.52
N GLY A 139 -5.66 6.22 -5.50
CA GLY A 139 -4.25 5.81 -5.41
C GLY A 139 -3.50 6.44 -4.24
N GLN A 140 -2.47 5.74 -3.77
CA GLN A 140 -1.62 6.20 -2.68
C GLN A 140 -0.69 7.33 -3.13
N ARG A 141 -0.22 8.14 -2.17
CA ARG A 141 0.84 9.14 -2.41
C ARG A 141 2.16 8.59 -1.86
N PRO A 142 3.27 8.69 -2.62
CA PRO A 142 4.59 8.27 -2.14
C PRO A 142 5.01 9.06 -0.89
N SER A 143 5.59 8.36 0.09
CA SER A 143 6.14 8.96 1.31
C SER A 143 7.62 9.33 1.12
N SER A 144 7.92 10.18 0.14
CA SER A 144 9.29 10.59 -0.22
C SER A 144 9.79 11.82 0.55
N ASN A 145 8.94 12.45 1.36
CA ASN A 145 9.20 13.71 2.05
C ASN A 145 10.42 13.69 2.99
N ILE A 146 10.86 12.51 3.43
CA ILE A 146 12.07 12.33 4.24
C ILE A 146 13.35 12.66 3.45
N LEU A 147 13.33 12.47 2.13
CA LEU A 147 14.45 12.79 1.24
C LEU A 147 14.40 14.24 0.73
N ALA A 148 13.32 14.98 0.97
CA ALA A 148 13.18 16.35 0.43
C ALA A 148 14.29 17.29 0.91
N ASP A 149 14.74 17.14 2.16
CA ASP A 149 15.82 17.97 2.72
C ASP A 149 17.22 17.43 2.37
N LEU A 150 17.35 16.12 2.14
CA LEU A 150 18.64 15.44 1.96
C LEU A 150 19.04 15.36 0.48
N SER A 151 18.09 15.00 -0.38
CA SER A 151 18.27 14.83 -1.82
C SER A 151 16.97 15.20 -2.55
N PRO A 152 16.64 16.51 -2.64
CA PRO A 152 15.45 16.97 -3.36
C PRO A 152 15.48 16.56 -4.83
N THR A 153 16.68 16.49 -5.41
CA THR A 153 16.95 16.02 -6.78
C THR A 153 16.82 14.52 -6.95
N SER A 154 16.43 13.76 -5.91
CA SER A 154 16.02 12.37 -6.06
C SER A 154 14.51 12.19 -6.10
N ILE A 155 13.71 13.23 -5.87
CA ILE A 155 12.25 13.13 -5.90
C ILE A 155 11.75 13.49 -7.31
N SER A 156 10.95 12.62 -7.93
CA SER A 156 10.31 12.85 -9.23
C SER A 156 9.10 13.77 -9.14
N ALA A 157 8.68 14.30 -10.28
CA ALA A 157 7.52 15.18 -10.36
C ALA A 157 6.24 14.47 -9.89
N SER A 158 6.19 13.14 -9.99
CA SER A 158 5.10 12.31 -9.44
C SER A 158 5.20 12.09 -7.92
N GLY A 159 6.28 12.56 -7.29
CA GLY A 159 6.55 12.42 -5.87
C GLY A 159 7.29 11.14 -5.48
N HIS A 160 7.62 10.25 -6.41
CA HIS A 160 8.38 9.01 -6.12
C HIS A 160 9.87 9.30 -5.98
N VAL A 161 10.62 8.38 -5.38
CA VAL A 161 12.07 8.44 -5.24
C VAL A 161 12.70 7.80 -6.47
N ARG A 162 13.45 8.57 -7.26
CA ARG A 162 14.26 8.06 -8.36
C ARG A 162 15.28 7.06 -7.84
N VAL A 163 15.32 5.89 -8.46
CA VAL A 163 16.26 4.83 -8.13
C VAL A 163 16.97 4.31 -9.37
N LEU A 164 18.17 3.77 -9.17
CA LEU A 164 18.89 2.98 -10.16
C LEU A 164 18.28 1.58 -10.27
N PRO A 165 18.61 0.76 -11.30
CA PRO A 165 18.21 -0.65 -11.35
C PRO A 165 18.64 -1.46 -10.12
N THR A 166 19.71 -1.04 -9.43
CA THR A 166 20.21 -1.61 -8.18
C THR A 166 19.37 -1.20 -6.95
N LEU A 167 18.32 -0.39 -7.15
CA LEU A 167 17.44 0.22 -6.15
C LEU A 167 18.12 1.21 -5.20
N GLN A 168 19.35 1.63 -5.51
CA GLN A 168 19.98 2.78 -4.87
C GLN A 168 19.24 4.05 -5.27
N VAL A 169 19.12 4.99 -4.34
CA VAL A 169 18.65 6.35 -4.65
C VAL A 169 19.55 6.94 -5.73
N ALA A 170 18.95 7.55 -6.76
CA ALA A 170 19.65 8.12 -7.90
C ALA A 170 20.35 9.46 -7.55
N ASP A 171 21.20 9.42 -6.52
CA ASP A 171 22.05 10.50 -6.05
C ASP A 171 23.41 9.94 -5.65
N ALA A 172 24.45 10.34 -6.37
CA ALA A 172 25.82 9.88 -6.15
C ALA A 172 26.38 10.24 -4.76
N SER A 173 25.80 11.23 -4.06
CA SER A 173 26.17 11.56 -2.68
C SER A 173 25.60 10.56 -1.65
N LEU A 174 24.66 9.70 -2.06
CA LEU A 174 23.98 8.72 -1.21
C LEU A 174 24.18 7.27 -1.72
N PRO A 175 25.43 6.81 -1.93
CA PRO A 175 25.70 5.49 -2.52
C PRO A 175 25.22 4.31 -1.65
N ASN A 176 24.98 4.54 -0.36
CA ASN A 176 24.56 3.50 0.59
C ASN A 176 23.07 3.62 0.99
N VAL A 177 22.28 4.36 0.20
CA VAL A 177 20.86 4.58 0.46
C VAL A 177 20.04 3.92 -0.63
N PHE A 178 19.06 3.12 -0.20
CA PHE A 178 18.19 2.36 -1.09
C PHE A 178 16.73 2.75 -0.86
N ALA A 179 15.92 2.66 -1.92
CA ALA A 179 14.47 2.81 -1.85
C ALA A 179 13.78 1.67 -2.61
N CYS A 180 12.75 1.09 -2.01
CA CYS A 180 11.94 0.02 -2.60
C CYS A 180 10.47 0.12 -2.12
N GLY A 181 9.58 -0.61 -2.78
CA GLY A 181 8.13 -0.55 -2.60
C GLY A 181 7.50 0.66 -3.28
N ASP A 182 6.31 1.03 -2.83
CA ASP A 182 5.47 2.08 -3.45
C ASP A 182 6.09 3.48 -3.47
N VAL A 183 7.17 3.70 -2.73
CA VAL A 183 7.89 4.99 -2.71
C VAL A 183 8.91 5.11 -3.85
N ALA A 184 9.38 3.98 -4.40
CA ALA A 184 10.43 3.95 -5.40
C ALA A 184 9.87 4.09 -6.82
N ASP A 185 10.54 4.89 -7.64
CA ASP A 185 10.21 5.10 -9.04
C ASP A 185 10.86 4.00 -9.89
N THR A 186 10.25 2.81 -9.88
CA THR A 186 10.79 1.62 -10.54
C THR A 186 10.17 1.35 -11.92
N GLY A 187 9.23 2.18 -12.37
CA GLY A 187 8.45 1.92 -13.58
C GLY A 187 7.52 0.70 -13.49
N THR A 188 7.27 0.18 -12.28
CA THR A 188 6.37 -0.95 -12.07
C THR A 188 4.92 -0.52 -12.31
N THR A 189 4.28 -1.09 -13.33
CA THR A 189 2.84 -0.94 -13.57
C THR A 189 2.06 -1.58 -12.42
N ASN A 190 1.18 -0.81 -11.77
CA ASN A 190 0.41 -1.22 -10.58
C ASN A 190 1.26 -1.74 -9.40
N PRO A 191 1.99 -0.85 -8.68
CA PRO A 191 2.77 -1.21 -7.50
C PRO A 191 1.93 -2.00 -6.48
N ASN A 192 2.51 -3.09 -5.99
CA ASN A 192 1.86 -3.99 -5.04
C ASN A 192 2.89 -4.76 -4.21
N ALA A 193 2.40 -5.49 -3.21
CA ALA A 193 3.25 -6.22 -2.27
C ALA A 193 4.19 -7.24 -2.94
N ARG A 194 3.79 -7.88 -4.06
CA ARG A 194 4.66 -8.83 -4.78
C ARG A 194 5.88 -8.12 -5.37
N ALA A 195 5.65 -6.99 -6.03
CA ALA A 195 6.74 -6.16 -6.55
C ALA A 195 7.64 -5.67 -5.41
N ALA A 196 7.05 -5.20 -4.30
CA ALA A 196 7.81 -4.74 -3.13
C ALA A 196 8.70 -5.84 -2.52
N VAL A 197 8.23 -7.09 -2.44
CA VAL A 197 9.04 -8.23 -1.97
C VAL A 197 10.19 -8.55 -2.93
N LYS A 198 9.97 -8.53 -4.25
CA LYS A 198 11.06 -8.72 -5.21
C LYS A 198 12.12 -7.63 -5.09
N GLN A 199 11.66 -6.38 -4.94
CA GLN A 199 12.55 -5.24 -4.75
C GLN A 199 13.34 -5.36 -3.44
N SER A 200 12.72 -5.82 -2.34
CA SER A 200 13.42 -5.98 -1.06
C SER A 200 14.49 -7.06 -1.12
N ILE A 201 14.30 -8.13 -1.89
CA ILE A 201 15.33 -9.16 -2.13
C ILE A 201 16.55 -8.53 -2.84
N VAL A 202 16.33 -7.77 -3.92
CA VAL A 202 17.41 -7.08 -4.65
C VAL A 202 18.18 -6.13 -3.74
N VAL A 203 17.48 -5.35 -2.91
CA VAL A 203 18.11 -4.44 -1.94
C VAL A 203 18.92 -5.23 -0.91
N ALA A 204 18.38 -6.33 -0.37
CA ALA A 204 19.06 -7.15 0.62
C ALA A 204 20.35 -7.77 0.05
N ASP A 205 20.29 -8.36 -1.15
CA ASP A 205 21.44 -8.97 -1.82
C ASP A 205 22.54 -7.94 -2.08
N ASN A 206 22.16 -6.74 -2.51
CA ASN A 206 23.10 -5.64 -2.74
C ASN A 206 23.72 -5.14 -1.44
N ILE A 207 22.94 -4.98 -0.36
CA ILE A 207 23.49 -4.62 0.95
C ILE A 207 24.46 -5.69 1.45
N LEU A 208 24.12 -6.97 1.31
CA LEU A 208 24.99 -8.08 1.67
C LEU A 208 26.28 -8.07 0.85
N ALA A 209 26.20 -7.85 -0.46
CA ALA A 209 27.36 -7.73 -1.33
C ALA A 209 28.29 -6.59 -0.91
N MET A 210 27.74 -5.42 -0.52
CA MET A 210 28.53 -4.30 -0.01
C MET A 210 29.21 -4.63 1.33
N ILE A 211 28.53 -5.35 2.23
CA ILE A 211 29.08 -5.75 3.52
C ILE A 211 30.22 -6.77 3.33
N LEU A 212 30.01 -7.77 2.49
CA LEU A 212 30.97 -8.86 2.25
C LEU A 212 32.16 -8.40 1.40
N GLY A 213 31.91 -7.57 0.38
CA GLY A 213 32.93 -6.98 -0.49
C GLY A 213 33.74 -5.86 0.18
N GLY A 214 33.23 -5.25 1.26
CA GLY A 214 33.92 -4.23 2.04
C GLY A 214 35.00 -4.76 3.01
N GLY A 215 35.26 -6.07 3.03
CA GLY A 215 36.24 -6.73 3.91
C GLY A 215 37.65 -6.86 3.35
N SER A 216 37.88 -6.62 2.06
CA SER A 216 39.19 -6.74 1.42
C SER A 216 39.97 -5.42 1.44
N GLY A 217 40.65 -5.19 2.56
CA GLY A 217 42.06 -4.78 2.64
C GLY A 217 42.60 -3.48 2.04
N ASP A 218 42.12 -2.97 0.91
CA ASP A 218 42.82 -1.93 0.15
C ASP A 218 41.96 -0.69 -0.10
N GLU A 219 42.27 0.38 0.63
CA GLU A 219 41.61 1.70 0.55
C GLU A 219 41.69 2.34 -0.85
N GLN A 220 42.55 1.84 -1.74
CA GLN A 220 42.75 2.37 -3.08
C GLN A 220 41.77 1.82 -4.15
N GLN A 221 40.99 0.78 -3.85
CA GLN A 221 39.94 0.27 -4.76
C GLN A 221 38.53 0.80 -4.44
N GLN A 222 38.35 1.53 -3.34
CA GLN A 222 37.04 2.03 -2.88
C GLN A 222 36.44 3.15 -3.74
N GLN A 223 37.17 3.71 -4.71
CA GLN A 223 36.69 4.80 -5.58
C GLN A 223 36.12 4.34 -6.92
N GLN A 224 36.26 3.07 -7.31
CA GLN A 224 35.44 2.52 -8.37
C GLN A 224 34.11 2.11 -7.74
N GLN A 225 33.01 2.73 -8.18
CA GLN A 225 31.65 2.30 -7.86
C GLN A 225 31.56 0.80 -8.10
N GLN A 226 31.56 0.04 -7.00
CA GLN A 226 31.45 -1.41 -7.07
C GLN A 226 30.10 -1.71 -7.71
N GLU A 227 30.12 -2.26 -8.94
CA GLU A 227 28.89 -2.61 -9.64
C GLU A 227 28.13 -3.63 -8.80
N LEU A 228 26.99 -3.21 -8.27
CA LEU A 228 26.16 -4.07 -7.46
C LEU A 228 25.54 -5.15 -8.36
N PRO A 229 25.58 -6.42 -7.92
CA PRO A 229 25.25 -7.55 -8.80
C PRO A 229 23.75 -7.70 -9.04
N ALA A 230 22.91 -7.35 -8.07
CA ALA A 230 21.46 -7.54 -8.19
C ALA A 230 20.80 -6.30 -8.81
N LYS A 231 20.00 -6.54 -9.85
CA LYS A 231 19.20 -5.53 -10.54
C LYS A 231 17.73 -5.91 -10.50
N TYR A 232 16.88 -4.92 -10.26
CA TYR A 232 15.44 -5.06 -10.31
C TYR A 232 14.93 -4.68 -11.70
N GLU A 233 14.19 -5.59 -12.32
CA GLU A 233 13.46 -5.34 -13.56
C GLU A 233 11.97 -5.62 -13.31
N PRO A 234 11.08 -4.64 -13.55
CA PRO A 234 9.65 -4.86 -13.46
C PRO A 234 9.21 -5.93 -14.43
N HIS A 235 8.57 -6.97 -13.92
CA HIS A 235 7.96 -7.98 -14.77
C HIS A 235 6.46 -7.66 -14.91
N TRP A 236 5.94 -7.65 -16.13
CA TRP A 236 4.53 -7.34 -16.40
C TRP A 236 3.55 -8.20 -15.57
N ALA A 237 3.87 -9.48 -15.37
CA ALA A 237 3.08 -10.39 -14.54
C ALA A 237 3.00 -10.00 -13.06
N ASP A 238 3.89 -9.12 -12.58
CA ASP A 238 3.82 -8.61 -11.21
C ASP A 238 2.60 -7.72 -10.99
N GLY A 239 2.03 -7.16 -12.05
CA GLY A 239 0.79 -6.36 -12.04
C GLY A 239 -0.48 -7.16 -11.79
N LEU A 240 -0.40 -8.47 -11.49
CA LEU A 240 -1.57 -9.27 -11.13
C LEU A 240 -2.24 -8.73 -9.87
N ILE A 241 -3.52 -8.38 -10.00
CA ILE A 241 -4.37 -7.94 -8.89
C ILE A 241 -5.43 -9.02 -8.65
N LYS A 242 -5.53 -9.46 -7.39
CA LYS A 242 -6.65 -10.26 -6.91
C LYS A 242 -7.43 -9.43 -5.91
N LEU A 243 -8.71 -9.22 -6.17
CA LEU A 243 -9.63 -8.58 -5.24
C LEU A 243 -10.61 -9.61 -4.69
N THR A 244 -10.62 -9.75 -3.37
CA THR A 244 -11.61 -10.52 -2.65
C THR A 244 -12.91 -9.73 -2.54
N ILE A 245 -14.01 -10.42 -2.75
CA ILE A 245 -15.36 -9.94 -2.80
C ILE A 245 -16.15 -10.75 -1.77
N GLY A 246 -16.18 -10.26 -0.54
CA GLY A 246 -16.57 -11.09 0.60
C GLY A 246 -15.56 -12.23 0.83
N LEU A 247 -16.01 -13.30 1.48
CA LEU A 247 -15.14 -14.39 1.93
C LEU A 247 -14.89 -15.48 0.87
N GLU A 248 -15.81 -15.65 -0.08
CA GLU A 248 -15.77 -16.81 -1.00
C GLU A 248 -15.55 -16.45 -2.45
N LYS A 249 -15.65 -15.18 -2.83
CA LYS A 249 -15.55 -14.77 -4.23
C LYS A 249 -14.33 -13.90 -4.39
N SER A 250 -13.64 -14.05 -5.50
CA SER A 250 -12.62 -13.11 -5.91
C SER A 250 -12.64 -12.91 -7.41
N VAL A 251 -12.06 -11.78 -7.78
CA VAL A 251 -11.84 -11.41 -9.16
C VAL A 251 -10.37 -11.20 -9.35
N ILE A 252 -9.83 -11.82 -10.40
CA ILE A 252 -8.42 -11.72 -10.74
C ILE A 252 -8.32 -10.98 -12.07
N HIS A 253 -7.50 -9.94 -12.04
CA HIS A 253 -7.11 -9.16 -13.20
C HIS A 253 -5.62 -9.36 -13.44
N PHE A 254 -5.27 -9.59 -14.70
CA PHE A 254 -3.92 -9.87 -15.13
C PHE A 254 -3.73 -9.34 -16.54
N GLY A 255 -2.77 -8.44 -16.76
CA GLY A 255 -2.60 -7.85 -18.07
C GLY A 255 -1.63 -6.67 -18.08
N ASP A 256 -1.34 -6.21 -19.28
CA ASP A 256 -0.64 -4.95 -19.54
C ASP A 256 -1.62 -3.93 -20.17
N GLU A 257 -1.10 -2.82 -20.71
CA GLU A 257 -1.94 -1.79 -21.36
C GLU A 257 -2.60 -2.26 -22.67
N ASN A 258 -2.16 -3.39 -23.24
CA ASN A 258 -2.62 -3.89 -24.54
C ASN A 258 -3.49 -5.14 -24.44
N THR A 259 -3.25 -5.99 -23.42
CA THR A 259 -3.89 -7.30 -23.26
C THR A 259 -4.33 -7.49 -21.82
N GLU A 260 -5.63 -7.69 -21.63
CA GLU A 260 -6.24 -7.95 -20.32
C GLU A 260 -6.83 -9.36 -20.26
N PHE A 261 -6.40 -10.12 -19.25
CA PHE A 261 -7.01 -11.37 -18.84
C PHE A 261 -7.81 -11.15 -17.56
N PHE A 262 -9.01 -11.72 -17.56
CA PHE A 262 -9.99 -11.52 -16.52
C PHE A 262 -10.69 -12.83 -16.20
N TRP A 263 -10.72 -13.21 -14.93
CA TRP A 263 -11.52 -14.35 -14.50
C TRP A 263 -12.03 -14.22 -13.07
N HIS A 264 -13.16 -14.88 -12.83
CA HIS A 264 -13.72 -15.05 -11.50
C HIS A 264 -13.10 -16.28 -10.84
N ALA A 265 -12.82 -16.17 -9.56
CA ALA A 265 -12.35 -17.28 -8.74
C ALA A 265 -13.25 -17.45 -7.52
N LYS A 266 -13.35 -18.70 -7.05
CA LYS A 266 -13.95 -19.01 -5.75
C LYS A 266 -12.83 -19.24 -4.75
N ASP A 267 -12.82 -18.44 -3.68
CA ASP A 267 -11.96 -18.64 -2.53
C ASP A 267 -12.58 -19.70 -1.62
N LYS A 268 -11.80 -20.75 -1.35
CA LYS A 268 -12.22 -21.87 -0.49
C LYS A 268 -11.87 -21.63 0.97
N ASP A 269 -10.94 -20.72 1.23
CA ASP A 269 -10.47 -20.36 2.55
C ASP A 269 -11.06 -19.01 2.96
N ILE A 270 -11.92 -19.04 3.98
CA ILE A 270 -12.56 -17.85 4.54
C ILE A 270 -11.57 -16.92 5.24
N ALA A 271 -10.39 -17.42 5.63
CA ALA A 271 -9.32 -16.61 6.19
C ALA A 271 -8.55 -15.84 5.10
N LEU A 272 -8.95 -15.98 3.82
CA LEU A 272 -8.40 -15.24 2.68
C LEU A 272 -6.87 -15.32 2.58
N LYS A 273 -6.30 -16.48 2.93
CA LYS A 273 -4.84 -16.74 2.93
C LYS A 273 -4.04 -15.91 3.93
N ALA A 274 -4.68 -15.44 5.00
CA ALA A 274 -4.00 -14.70 6.08
C ALA A 274 -2.89 -15.54 6.76
N ASP A 275 -3.04 -16.86 6.77
CA ASP A 275 -2.02 -17.81 7.24
C ASP A 275 -0.70 -17.68 6.45
N GLY A 276 -0.78 -17.48 5.14
CA GLY A 276 0.36 -17.30 4.25
C GLY A 276 1.21 -16.08 4.61
N ALA A 277 0.59 -15.03 5.15
CA ALA A 277 1.29 -13.81 5.57
C ALA A 277 2.34 -14.10 6.67
N TRP A 278 2.00 -14.97 7.63
CA TRP A 278 2.90 -15.32 8.73
C TRP A 278 4.15 -16.07 8.28
N LYS A 279 4.03 -16.88 7.22
CA LYS A 279 5.17 -17.60 6.64
C LYS A 279 6.24 -16.65 6.12
N HIS A 280 5.86 -15.46 5.62
CA HIS A 280 6.83 -14.43 5.21
C HIS A 280 7.64 -13.86 6.38
N PHE A 281 7.15 -13.99 7.61
CA PHE A 281 7.85 -13.59 8.83
C PHE A 281 8.55 -14.76 9.53
N SER A 282 8.66 -15.92 8.88
CA SER A 282 9.13 -17.16 9.51
C SER A 282 8.36 -17.53 10.79
N ALA A 283 7.08 -17.14 10.85
CA ALA A 283 6.19 -17.42 11.97
C ALA A 283 5.20 -18.52 11.59
N VAL A 284 4.85 -19.35 12.58
CA VAL A 284 3.75 -20.33 12.45
C VAL A 284 2.44 -19.59 12.76
N PRO A 285 1.44 -19.64 11.87
CA PRO A 285 0.12 -19.07 12.14
C PRO A 285 -0.48 -19.69 13.40
N PHE A 286 -1.13 -18.87 14.23
CA PHE A 286 -1.95 -19.39 15.32
C PHE A 286 -3.18 -20.10 14.73
N GLU A 287 -3.33 -21.39 15.03
CA GLU A 287 -4.53 -22.15 14.68
C GLU A 287 -5.55 -22.06 15.81
N ASP A 288 -6.64 -21.33 15.56
CA ASP A 288 -7.77 -21.32 16.49
C ASP A 288 -8.56 -22.63 16.31
N THR A 289 -8.33 -23.59 17.22
CA THR A 289 -9.05 -24.87 17.24
C THR A 289 -10.48 -24.73 17.76
N THR A 290 -10.87 -23.55 18.22
CA THR A 290 -12.19 -23.27 18.79
C THR A 290 -13.11 -22.82 17.64
N ASP A 291 -13.97 -23.69 17.13
CA ASP A 291 -14.94 -23.33 16.06
C ASP A 291 -16.10 -22.48 16.61
N GLN A 292 -15.79 -21.36 17.28
CA GLN A 292 -16.79 -20.44 17.85
C GLN A 292 -17.66 -19.77 16.78
N LEU A 293 -17.23 -19.82 15.52
CA LEU A 293 -17.95 -19.28 14.37
C LEU A 293 -18.86 -20.31 13.67
N ALA A 294 -18.83 -21.59 14.06
CA ALA A 294 -19.71 -22.63 13.50
C ALA A 294 -21.19 -22.22 13.51
N GLN A 295 -21.62 -21.58 14.61
CA GLN A 295 -22.99 -21.12 14.81
C GLN A 295 -23.45 -20.09 13.77
N TYR A 296 -22.53 -19.34 13.17
CA TYR A 296 -22.86 -18.34 12.14
C TYR A 296 -22.86 -18.91 10.73
N ARG A 297 -22.36 -20.14 10.51
CA ARG A 297 -22.34 -20.79 9.18
C ARG A 297 -23.66 -21.44 8.79
N GLN A 298 -24.57 -21.70 9.75
CA GLN A 298 -25.85 -22.38 9.50
C GLN A 298 -27.03 -21.43 9.23
N ALA A 299 -26.82 -20.11 9.26
CA ALA A 299 -27.85 -19.12 8.97
C ALA A 299 -27.65 -18.54 7.57
N SER A 300 -27.97 -19.31 6.53
CA SER A 300 -28.11 -18.85 5.14
C SER A 300 -29.07 -19.74 4.38
#